data_AF-A0A9P1IGD2-F1
#
_entry.id   AF-A0A9P1IGD2-F1
#
_cell.length_a   1.000
_cell.length_b   1.000
_cell.length_c   1.000
_cell.angle_alpha   90.00
_cell.angle_beta   90.00
_cell.angle_gamma   90.00
#
_symmetry.space_group_name_H-M   'P 1'
#
loop_
_entity.id
_entity.type
_entity.pdbx_description
1 polymer ?
#
loop_
_entity_poly.entity_id
_entity_poly.type
_entity_poly.pdbx_seq_one_letter_code
_entity_poly.pdbx_strand_id
1 'polypeptide(L)'
;MAVQKQTRIQQAYLAIYNLALFGIHLLIFVDLLQEKVKKESFNYNNHYHIFLIATIAQLGDILNAKLGLTSTNIPTALIQIFGRLLVLVLIRQYYVIWAYPTTFALLFIYATIEVIRYPYYFFKVINHEILTFTFLRYNAWLILYPLGFAFEGITLYFVFAGFYKSQKYLIKSPFGFGYNIDLSVIAGTGIFLTFPYIVFTLFKHMWNQRAVQNKNLAKKIR
;
A
#
# COMPACT_ATOMS: atom_id res chain seq x y z
N MET A 1 -5.54 12.43 -19.85
CA MET A 1 -4.92 11.95 -21.10
C MET A 1 -5.66 10.70 -21.54
N ALA A 2 -6.02 10.61 -22.82
CA ALA A 2 -6.53 9.37 -23.39
C ALA A 2 -5.40 8.32 -23.39
N VAL A 3 -5.71 7.07 -23.02
CA VAL A 3 -4.73 5.97 -23.08
C VAL A 3 -4.40 5.72 -24.53
N GLN A 4 -3.12 5.75 -24.90
CA GLN A 4 -2.69 5.42 -26.25
C GLN A 4 -2.99 3.93 -26.53
N LYS A 5 -3.43 3.61 -27.74
CA LYS A 5 -3.56 2.21 -28.16
C LYS A 5 -2.17 1.56 -28.09
N GLN A 6 -1.99 0.64 -27.16
CA GLN A 6 -0.70 0.02 -26.88
C GLN A 6 -0.23 -0.84 -28.06
N THR A 7 1.06 -0.77 -28.39
CA THR A 7 1.69 -1.71 -29.31
C THR A 7 1.80 -3.11 -28.67
N ARG A 8 2.02 -4.15 -29.48
CA ARG A 8 2.24 -5.51 -28.95
C ARG A 8 3.42 -5.57 -27.98
N ILE A 9 4.47 -4.80 -28.24
CA ILE A 9 5.66 -4.72 -27.37
C ILE A 9 5.30 -4.06 -26.03
N GLN A 10 4.53 -2.97 -26.06
CA GLN A 10 4.08 -2.30 -24.83
C GLN A 10 3.14 -3.20 -24.01
N GLN A 11 2.26 -3.96 -24.66
CA GLN A 11 1.40 -4.95 -23.99
C GLN A 11 2.24 -6.05 -23.34
N ALA A 12 3.21 -6.64 -24.05
CA ALA A 12 4.09 -7.66 -23.51
C ALA A 12 4.88 -7.14 -22.31
N TYR A 13 5.45 -5.94 -22.42
CA TYR A 13 6.15 -5.28 -21.31
C TYR A 13 5.26 -5.10 -20.08
N LEU A 14 4.06 -4.53 -20.24
CA LEU A 14 3.12 -4.34 -19.13
C LEU A 14 2.64 -5.67 -18.55
N ALA A 15 2.45 -6.70 -19.38
CA ALA A 15 2.05 -8.02 -18.93
C ALA A 15 3.14 -8.65 -18.04
N ILE A 16 4.40 -8.62 -18.49
CA ILE A 16 5.56 -9.10 -17.72
C ILE A 16 5.71 -8.30 -16.42
N TYR A 17 5.58 -6.97 -16.49
CA TYR A 17 5.65 -6.09 -15.32
C TYR A 17 4.60 -6.45 -14.26
N ASN A 18 3.33 -6.59 -14.67
CA ASN A 18 2.24 -6.97 -13.76
C ASN A 18 2.41 -8.39 -13.20
N LEU A 19 2.91 -9.34 -14.00
CA LEU A 19 3.21 -10.69 -13.53
C LEU A 19 4.36 -10.72 -12.52
N ALA A 20 5.42 -9.96 -12.76
CA ALA A 20 6.54 -9.86 -11.84
C ALA A 20 6.09 -9.31 -10.47
N LEU A 21 5.30 -8.24 -10.49
CA LEU A 21 4.73 -7.67 -9.27
C LEU A 21 3.75 -8.62 -8.59
N PHE A 22 2.90 -9.31 -9.35
CA PHE A 22 2.04 -10.35 -8.79
C PHE A 22 2.88 -11.44 -8.11
N GLY A 23 3.93 -11.94 -8.76
CA GLY A 23 4.81 -12.97 -8.23
C GLY A 23 5.46 -12.57 -6.91
N ILE A 24 6.05 -11.37 -6.83
CA ILE A 24 6.68 -10.89 -5.60
C ILE A 24 5.66 -10.78 -4.46
N HIS A 25 4.49 -10.18 -4.70
CA HIS A 25 3.46 -10.05 -3.65
C HIS A 25 2.82 -11.37 -3.27
N LEU A 26 2.72 -12.32 -4.20
CA LEU A 26 2.25 -13.67 -3.92
C LEU A 26 3.25 -14.42 -3.03
N LEU A 27 4.56 -14.31 -3.30
CA LEU A 27 5.60 -14.88 -2.43
C LEU A 27 5.49 -14.33 -1.02
N ILE A 28 5.42 -13.00 -0.88
CA ILE A 28 5.21 -12.33 0.42
C ILE A 28 3.94 -12.85 1.11
N PHE A 29 2.83 -12.94 0.39
CA PHE A 29 1.55 -13.39 0.95
C PHE A 29 1.62 -14.84 1.46
N VAL A 30 2.23 -15.73 0.69
CA VAL A 30 2.42 -17.14 1.07
C VAL A 30 3.34 -17.25 2.26
N ASP A 31 4.42 -16.48 2.32
CA ASP A 31 5.37 -16.49 3.44
C ASP A 31 4.70 -16.08 4.76
N LEU A 32 3.94 -14.97 4.75
CA LEU A 32 3.15 -14.53 5.91
C LEU A 32 2.06 -15.54 6.31
N LEU A 33 1.45 -16.23 5.34
CA LEU A 33 0.50 -17.31 5.64
C LEU A 33 1.19 -18.49 6.31
N GLN A 34 2.37 -18.88 5.83
CA GLN A 34 3.13 -20.01 6.39
C GLN A 34 3.55 -19.74 7.83
N GLU A 35 4.05 -18.53 8.14
CA GLU A 35 4.40 -18.18 9.52
C GLU A 35 3.18 -18.33 10.46
N LYS A 36 2.00 -17.88 10.01
CA LYS A 36 0.76 -18.03 10.77
C LYS A 36 0.33 -19.49 10.95
N VAL A 37 0.45 -20.31 9.90
CA VAL A 37 0.07 -21.73 9.94
C VAL A 37 1.02 -22.53 10.82
N LYS A 38 2.33 -22.27 10.72
CA LYS A 38 3.37 -22.93 11.53
C LYS A 38 3.43 -22.40 12.97
N LYS A 39 2.65 -21.36 13.29
CA LYS A 39 2.69 -20.63 14.57
C LYS A 39 4.10 -20.12 14.89
N GLU A 40 4.85 -19.77 13.85
CA GLU A 40 6.16 -19.15 13.98
C GLU A 40 5.99 -17.72 14.52
N SER A 41 6.99 -17.24 15.26
CA SER A 41 6.97 -15.87 15.76
C SER A 41 7.21 -14.92 14.60
N PHE A 42 6.15 -14.21 14.16
CA PHE A 42 6.26 -13.16 13.15
C PHE A 42 7.33 -12.14 13.54
N ASN A 43 8.21 -11.82 12.60
CA ASN A 43 9.20 -10.76 12.74
C ASN A 43 9.26 -9.91 11.47
N TYR A 44 8.77 -8.67 11.59
CA TYR A 44 8.78 -7.68 10.52
C TYR A 44 10.12 -7.57 9.75
N ASN A 45 11.26 -7.70 10.43
CA ASN A 45 12.57 -7.51 9.80
C ASN A 45 12.86 -8.55 8.70
N ASN A 46 12.32 -9.76 8.83
CA ASN A 46 12.48 -10.80 7.81
C ASN A 46 11.78 -10.41 6.50
N HIS A 47 10.68 -9.66 6.61
CA HIS A 47 9.83 -9.24 5.50
C HIS A 47 10.18 -7.86 4.94
N TYR A 48 10.94 -7.06 5.69
CA TYR A 48 11.19 -5.65 5.38
C TYR A 48 11.76 -5.43 3.97
N HIS A 49 12.84 -6.13 3.63
CA HIS A 49 13.54 -5.90 2.37
C HIS A 49 12.69 -6.29 1.16
N ILE A 50 11.97 -7.42 1.23
CA ILE A 50 11.12 -7.86 0.13
C ILE A 50 9.91 -6.93 -0.05
N PHE A 51 9.27 -6.47 1.03
CA PHE A 51 8.21 -5.46 0.96
C PHE A 51 8.73 -4.12 0.42
N LEU A 52 9.92 -3.69 0.82
CA LEU A 52 10.52 -2.45 0.36
C LEU A 52 10.77 -2.51 -1.16
N ILE A 53 11.42 -3.56 -1.64
CA ILE A 53 11.68 -3.78 -3.08
C ILE A 53 10.36 -3.85 -3.85
N ALA A 54 9.40 -4.63 -3.36
CA ALA A 54 8.08 -4.76 -3.98
C ALA A 54 7.38 -3.41 -4.11
N THR A 55 7.40 -2.59 -3.04
CA THR A 55 6.77 -1.27 -3.01
C THR A 55 7.49 -0.25 -3.89
N ILE A 56 8.83 -0.27 -3.92
CA ILE A 56 9.62 0.57 -4.83
C ILE A 56 9.33 0.21 -6.30
N ALA A 57 9.21 -1.07 -6.63
CA ALA A 57 8.89 -1.52 -7.98
C ALA A 57 7.52 -1.02 -8.47
N GLN A 58 6.59 -0.70 -7.56
CA GLN A 58 5.30 -0.08 -7.89
C GLN A 58 5.44 1.37 -8.41
N LEU A 59 6.57 2.04 -8.20
CA LEU A 59 6.83 3.33 -8.85
C LEU A 59 6.80 3.22 -10.38
N GLY A 60 7.03 2.02 -10.92
CA GLY A 60 6.79 1.71 -12.34
C GLY A 60 5.35 2.00 -12.79
N ASP A 61 4.34 1.84 -11.93
CA ASP A 61 2.94 2.18 -12.27
C ASP A 61 2.78 3.67 -12.58
N ILE A 62 3.52 4.52 -11.85
CA ILE A 62 3.52 5.97 -12.04
C ILE A 62 4.24 6.33 -13.34
N LEU A 63 5.39 5.69 -13.60
CA LEU A 63 6.14 5.89 -14.85
C LEU A 63 5.31 5.48 -16.05
N ASN A 64 4.68 4.31 -15.99
CA ASN A 64 3.79 3.79 -17.04
C ASN A 64 2.60 4.73 -17.28
N ALA A 65 2.03 5.31 -16.23
CA ALA A 65 0.96 6.30 -16.36
C ALA A 65 1.44 7.61 -17.00
N LYS A 66 2.60 8.11 -16.57
CA LYS A 66 3.22 9.33 -17.10
C LYS A 66 3.56 9.21 -18.59
N LEU A 67 3.99 8.02 -19.01
CA LEU A 67 4.25 7.68 -20.41
C LEU A 67 2.96 7.44 -21.23
N GLY A 68 1.77 7.53 -20.62
CA GLY A 68 0.50 7.32 -21.29
C GLY A 68 0.18 5.85 -21.60
N LEU A 69 0.96 4.90 -21.06
CA LEU A 69 0.76 3.47 -21.26
C LEU A 69 -0.42 2.94 -20.44
N THR A 70 -0.72 3.55 -19.28
CA THR A 70 -1.81 3.13 -18.40
C THR A 70 -2.70 4.30 -17.99
N SER A 71 -3.93 4.00 -17.57
CA SER A 71 -4.91 4.97 -17.08
C SER A 71 -4.82 5.23 -15.58
N THR A 72 -3.66 5.00 -14.95
CA THR A 72 -3.52 5.12 -13.50
C THR A 72 -3.64 6.58 -13.06
N ASN A 73 -4.38 6.82 -11.97
CA ASN A 73 -4.45 8.15 -11.37
C ASN A 73 -3.15 8.44 -10.60
N ILE A 74 -2.29 9.28 -11.17
CA ILE A 74 -0.95 9.57 -10.64
C ILE A 74 -1.00 10.10 -9.20
N PRO A 75 -1.79 11.14 -8.84
CA PRO A 75 -1.88 11.62 -7.46
C PRO A 75 -2.26 10.53 -6.45
N THR A 76 -3.27 9.71 -6.76
CA THR A 76 -3.69 8.60 -5.90
C THR A 76 -2.59 7.55 -5.75
N ALA A 77 -1.90 7.20 -6.85
CA ALA A 77 -0.80 6.23 -6.83
C ALA A 77 0.39 6.74 -6.02
N LEU A 78 0.74 8.03 -6.13
CA LEU A 78 1.79 8.66 -5.34
C LEU A 78 1.51 8.55 -3.85
N ILE A 79 0.31 8.96 -3.42
CA ILE A 79 -0.10 8.89 -2.01
C ILE A 79 -0.03 7.46 -1.48
N GLN A 80 -0.51 6.48 -2.26
CA GLN A 80 -0.50 5.08 -1.86
C GLN A 80 0.92 4.51 -1.74
N ILE A 81 1.78 4.74 -2.74
CA ILE A 81 3.13 4.15 -2.77
C ILE A 81 4.02 4.83 -1.74
N PHE A 82 4.05 6.17 -1.69
CA PHE A 82 4.86 6.90 -0.73
C PHE A 82 4.37 6.72 0.71
N GLY A 83 3.06 6.65 0.93
CA GLY A 83 2.50 6.34 2.24
C GLY A 83 2.99 4.99 2.77
N ARG A 84 2.92 3.94 1.94
CA ARG A 84 3.43 2.61 2.33
C ARG A 84 4.95 2.60 2.55
N LEU A 85 5.73 3.26 1.69
CA LEU A 85 7.18 3.37 1.88
C LEU A 85 7.52 4.04 3.21
N LEU A 86 6.84 5.13 3.55
CA LEU A 86 7.02 5.82 4.82
C LEU A 86 6.70 4.89 6.00
N VAL A 87 5.54 4.22 5.96
CA VAL A 87 5.11 3.28 7.01
C VAL A 87 6.14 2.16 7.20
N LEU A 88 6.62 1.55 6.12
CA LEU A 88 7.62 0.48 6.19
C LEU A 88 8.93 0.99 6.84
N VAL A 89 9.43 2.14 6.42
CA VAL A 89 10.64 2.73 7.00
C VAL A 89 10.45 3.08 8.48
N LEU A 90 9.30 3.63 8.86
CA LEU A 90 9.00 3.98 10.25
C LEU A 90 8.91 2.75 11.15
N ILE A 91 8.29 1.66 10.70
CA ILE A 91 8.26 0.39 11.45
C ILE A 91 9.68 -0.15 11.62
N ARG A 92 10.51 -0.09 10.57
CA ARG A 92 11.91 -0.57 10.64
C ARG A 92 12.75 0.17 11.68
N GLN A 93 12.41 1.41 12.02
CA GLN A 93 13.14 2.24 12.97
C GLN A 93 12.81 1.94 14.44
N TYR A 94 11.74 1.18 14.73
CA TYR A 94 11.33 0.82 16.08
C TYR A 94 11.11 -0.69 16.21
N TYR A 95 12.15 -1.42 16.62
CA TYR A 95 12.17 -2.89 16.61
C TYR A 95 11.15 -3.55 17.53
N VAL A 96 10.69 -2.87 18.58
CA VAL A 96 9.73 -3.40 19.55
C VAL A 96 8.42 -3.82 18.87
N ILE A 97 7.98 -3.10 17.84
CA ILE A 97 6.72 -3.39 17.15
C ILE A 97 6.87 -4.44 16.05
N TRP A 98 8.07 -4.99 15.81
CA TRP A 98 8.28 -5.97 14.74
C TRP A 98 7.54 -7.28 14.95
N ALA A 99 7.26 -7.64 16.21
CA ALA A 99 6.48 -8.84 16.56
C ALA A 99 5.01 -8.52 16.85
N TYR A 100 4.58 -7.27 16.71
CA TYR A 100 3.21 -6.89 17.10
C TYR A 100 2.19 -7.47 16.12
N PRO A 101 1.04 -7.98 16.61
CA PRO A 101 -0.03 -8.48 15.76
C PRO A 101 -0.56 -7.44 14.77
N THR A 102 -0.52 -6.16 15.13
CA THR A 102 -0.94 -5.05 14.28
C THR A 102 -0.02 -4.89 13.07
N THR A 103 1.28 -5.05 13.27
CA THR A 103 2.30 -5.02 12.21
C THR A 103 2.12 -6.18 11.25
N PHE A 104 1.87 -7.40 11.77
CA PHE A 104 1.53 -8.56 10.95
C PHE A 104 0.26 -8.32 10.12
N ALA A 105 -0.83 -7.90 10.78
CA ALA A 105 -2.11 -7.67 10.12
C ALA A 105 -2.01 -6.63 9.00
N LEU A 106 -1.24 -5.56 9.23
CA LEU A 106 -0.99 -4.52 8.24
C LEU A 106 -0.27 -5.07 7.00
N LEU A 107 0.85 -5.78 7.18
CA LEU A 107 1.59 -6.39 6.06
C LEU A 107 0.74 -7.41 5.31
N PHE A 108 -0.03 -8.21 6.03
CA PHE A 108 -0.92 -9.20 5.44
C PHE A 108 -1.99 -8.54 4.55
N ILE A 109 -2.60 -7.44 5.03
CA ILE A 109 -3.57 -6.67 4.25
C ILE A 109 -2.91 -6.04 3.03
N TYR A 110 -1.72 -5.44 3.17
CA TYR A 110 -0.97 -4.91 2.04
C TYR A 110 -0.73 -5.98 0.98
N ALA A 111 -0.20 -7.14 1.36
CA ALA A 111 0.03 -8.24 0.43
C ALA A 111 -1.27 -8.71 -0.25
N THR A 112 -2.37 -8.85 0.51
CA THR A 112 -3.68 -9.26 -0.02
C THR A 112 -4.22 -8.29 -1.07
N ILE A 113 -4.12 -6.97 -0.82
CA ILE A 113 -4.54 -5.95 -1.77
C ILE A 113 -3.81 -6.12 -3.11
N GLU A 114 -2.50 -6.39 -3.04
CA GLU A 114 -1.65 -6.51 -4.23
C GLU A 114 -1.87 -7.80 -5.00
N VAL A 115 -2.06 -8.92 -4.29
CA VAL A 115 -2.43 -10.22 -4.88
C VAL A 115 -3.76 -10.14 -5.63
N ILE A 116 -4.69 -9.28 -5.23
CA ILE A 116 -5.94 -9.04 -5.98
C ILE A 116 -5.73 -8.05 -7.15
N ARG A 117 -4.89 -7.04 -6.96
CA ARG A 117 -4.70 -5.93 -7.91
C ARG A 117 -3.99 -6.34 -9.19
N TYR A 118 -2.85 -7.02 -9.07
CA TYR A 118 -1.99 -7.30 -10.23
C TYR A 118 -2.57 -8.30 -11.23
N PRO A 119 -3.30 -9.37 -10.82
CA PRO A 119 -4.01 -10.22 -11.77
C PRO A 119 -5.01 -9.43 -12.61
N TYR A 120 -5.79 -8.53 -11.98
CA TYR A 120 -6.72 -7.67 -12.70
C TYR A 120 -6.00 -6.79 -13.74
N TYR A 121 -4.86 -6.17 -13.37
CA TYR A 121 -4.09 -5.35 -14.31
C TYR A 121 -3.46 -6.18 -15.44
N PHE A 122 -2.97 -7.39 -15.15
CA PHE A 122 -2.47 -8.31 -16.15
C PHE A 122 -3.54 -8.66 -17.21
N PHE A 123 -4.72 -9.12 -16.77
CA PHE A 123 -5.80 -9.48 -17.68
C PHE A 123 -6.25 -8.27 -18.52
N LYS A 124 -6.37 -7.10 -17.89
CA LYS A 124 -6.71 -5.85 -18.58
C LYS A 124 -5.72 -5.50 -19.70
N VAL A 125 -4.42 -5.74 -19.51
CA VAL A 125 -3.37 -5.45 -20.52
C VAL A 125 -3.49 -6.36 -21.73
N ILE A 126 -3.80 -7.65 -21.53
CA ILE A 126 -3.98 -8.61 -22.63
C ILE A 126 -5.37 -8.51 -23.28
N ASN A 127 -6.14 -7.45 -22.97
CA ASN A 127 -7.50 -7.22 -23.42
C ASN A 127 -8.46 -8.39 -23.12
N HIS A 128 -8.19 -9.11 -22.04
CA HIS A 128 -9.06 -10.16 -21.55
C HIS A 128 -9.69 -9.71 -20.23
N GLU A 129 -10.98 -9.97 -20.05
CA GLU A 129 -11.67 -9.59 -18.83
C GLU A 129 -12.24 -10.82 -18.14
N ILE A 130 -11.71 -11.09 -16.95
CA ILE A 130 -12.24 -12.14 -16.08
C ILE A 130 -13.12 -11.45 -15.03
N LEU A 131 -14.42 -11.75 -15.08
CA LEU A 131 -15.43 -11.13 -14.23
C LEU A 131 -15.09 -11.21 -12.74
N THR A 132 -14.56 -12.35 -12.29
CA THR A 132 -14.15 -12.56 -10.89
C THR A 132 -13.07 -11.59 -10.45
N PHE A 133 -12.00 -11.40 -11.24
CA PHE A 133 -10.92 -10.47 -10.88
C PHE A 133 -11.37 -9.01 -10.93
N THR A 134 -12.20 -8.65 -11.92
CA THR A 134 -12.81 -7.31 -11.98
C THR A 134 -13.71 -7.06 -10.75
N PHE A 135 -14.54 -8.04 -10.39
CA PHE A 135 -15.40 -7.94 -9.21
C PHE A 135 -14.58 -7.78 -7.92
N LEU A 136 -13.58 -8.65 -7.69
CA LEU A 136 -12.72 -8.59 -6.51
C LEU A 136 -12.00 -7.24 -6.44
N ARG A 137 -11.41 -6.76 -7.53
CA ARG A 137 -10.69 -5.48 -7.58
C ARG A 137 -11.54 -4.29 -7.13
N TYR A 138 -12.82 -4.27 -7.47
CA TYR A 138 -13.72 -3.15 -7.22
C TYR A 138 -14.63 -3.32 -6.00
N ASN A 139 -14.60 -4.47 -5.32
CA ASN A 139 -15.41 -4.72 -4.11
C ASN A 139 -14.58 -5.13 -2.89
N ALA A 140 -13.42 -5.80 -3.05
CA ALA A 140 -12.59 -6.23 -1.91
C ALA A 140 -12.06 -5.06 -1.07
N TRP A 141 -11.86 -3.89 -1.69
CA TRP A 141 -11.42 -2.68 -0.99
C TRP A 141 -12.40 -2.23 0.11
N LEU A 142 -13.69 -2.58 0.03
CA LEU A 142 -14.68 -2.22 1.06
C LEU A 142 -14.32 -2.78 2.43
N ILE A 143 -13.61 -3.91 2.48
CA ILE A 143 -13.12 -4.53 3.73
C ILE A 143 -11.65 -4.21 3.91
N LEU A 144 -10.84 -4.39 2.86
CA LEU A 144 -9.39 -4.30 2.97
C LEU A 144 -8.89 -2.89 3.24
N TYR A 145 -9.52 -1.84 2.69
CA TYR A 145 -9.05 -0.47 2.92
C TYR A 145 -9.35 0.00 4.34
N PRO A 146 -10.59 -0.12 4.87
CA PRO A 146 -10.84 0.24 6.27
C PRO A 146 -9.93 -0.48 7.25
N LEU A 147 -9.73 -1.79 7.09
CA LEU A 147 -8.82 -2.55 7.94
C LEU A 147 -7.37 -2.09 7.76
N GLY A 148 -6.92 -1.90 6.52
CA GLY A 148 -5.57 -1.42 6.22
C GLY A 148 -5.26 -0.10 6.90
N PHE A 149 -6.12 0.91 6.76
CA PHE A 149 -5.92 2.21 7.41
C PHE A 149 -6.04 2.14 8.93
N ALA A 150 -6.91 1.29 9.47
CA ALA A 150 -7.02 1.11 10.92
C ALA A 150 -5.71 0.53 11.50
N PHE A 151 -5.20 -0.56 10.93
CA PHE A 151 -3.94 -1.16 11.38
C PHE A 151 -2.73 -0.27 11.11
N GLU A 152 -2.74 0.51 10.03
CA GLU A 152 -1.71 1.51 9.73
C GLU A 152 -1.67 2.59 10.82
N GLY A 153 -2.82 3.18 11.15
CA GLY A 153 -2.92 4.19 12.19
C GLY A 153 -2.49 3.68 13.57
N ILE A 154 -2.94 2.48 13.96
CA ILE A 154 -2.56 1.84 15.22
C ILE A 154 -1.05 1.55 15.26
N THR A 155 -0.49 1.01 14.18
CA THR A 155 0.94 0.68 14.11
C THR A 155 1.79 1.94 14.16
N LEU A 156 1.43 2.99 13.42
CA LEU A 156 2.10 4.29 13.47
C LEU A 156 2.00 4.93 14.86
N TYR A 157 0.86 4.81 15.54
CA TYR A 157 0.74 5.29 16.92
C TYR A 157 1.78 4.63 17.83
N PHE A 158 1.94 3.30 17.75
CA PHE A 158 2.97 2.61 18.54
C PHE A 158 4.39 3.02 18.16
N VAL A 159 4.68 3.25 16.88
CA VAL A 159 5.98 3.79 16.45
C VAL A 159 6.26 5.14 17.08
N PHE A 160 5.35 6.10 16.94
CA PHE A 160 5.56 7.46 17.44
C PHE A 160 5.57 7.53 18.97
N ALA A 161 4.72 6.76 19.65
CA ALA A 161 4.78 6.62 21.10
C ALA A 161 6.11 6.02 21.56
N GLY A 162 6.64 5.04 20.82
CA GLY A 162 7.95 4.45 21.05
C GLY A 162 9.09 5.45 20.88
N PHE A 163 9.06 6.23 19.81
CA PHE A 163 10.04 7.29 19.55
C PHE A 163 10.04 8.36 20.64
N TYR A 164 8.86 8.83 21.04
CA TYR A 164 8.71 9.77 22.14
C TYR A 164 9.28 9.20 23.44
N LYS A 165 8.92 7.97 23.82
CA LYS A 165 9.46 7.33 25.04
C LYS A 165 10.98 7.15 25.00
N SER A 166 11.54 6.83 23.83
CA SER A 166 12.98 6.66 23.67
C SER A 166 13.77 7.97 23.69
N GLN A 167 13.10 9.13 23.55
CA GLN A 167 13.71 10.45 23.40
C GLN A 167 14.75 10.53 22.25
N LYS A 168 14.69 9.58 21.29
CA LYS A 168 15.66 9.42 20.20
C LYS A 168 15.75 10.64 19.29
N TYR A 169 14.64 11.37 19.13
CA TYR A 169 14.53 12.54 18.25
C TYR A 169 14.29 13.84 19.01
N LEU A 170 14.66 13.87 20.30
CA LEU A 170 14.61 15.06 21.11
C LEU A 170 15.74 16.02 20.75
N ILE A 171 15.39 17.22 20.30
CA ILE A 171 16.32 18.33 20.14
C ILE A 171 16.17 19.23 21.37
N LYS A 172 17.24 19.26 22.18
CA LYS A 172 17.34 20.20 23.29
C LYS A 172 17.60 21.60 22.75
N SER A 173 16.90 22.60 23.27
CA SER A 173 17.08 23.99 22.84
C SER A 173 18.54 24.44 23.04
N PRO A 174 19.22 24.94 21.99
CA PRO A 174 20.58 25.45 22.12
C PRO A 174 20.64 26.77 22.89
N PHE A 175 19.50 27.44 23.09
CA PHE A 175 19.41 28.77 23.70
C PHE A 175 18.87 28.77 25.14
N GLY A 176 18.72 27.61 25.77
CA GLY A 176 18.36 27.54 27.20
C GLY A 176 16.93 27.98 27.55
N PHE A 177 16.08 28.32 26.57
CA PHE A 177 14.68 28.74 26.77
C PHE A 177 13.73 27.65 27.33
N GLY A 178 14.22 26.53 27.85
CA GLY A 178 13.41 25.52 28.54
C GLY A 178 12.47 24.67 27.67
N TYR A 179 12.28 25.00 26.39
CA TYR A 179 11.47 24.20 25.47
C TYR A 179 12.32 23.16 24.73
N ASN A 180 12.12 21.88 25.03
CA ASN A 180 12.66 20.79 24.22
C ASN A 180 11.69 20.47 23.09
N ILE A 181 12.21 20.26 21.88
CA ILE A 181 11.40 19.93 20.71
C ILE A 181 11.63 18.46 20.36
N ASP A 182 10.57 17.65 20.43
CA ASP A 182 10.63 16.26 19.97
C ASP A 182 10.08 16.17 18.54
N LEU A 183 10.97 15.87 17.58
CA LEU A 183 10.58 15.75 16.18
C LEU A 183 9.58 14.61 15.94
N SER A 184 9.56 13.58 16.79
CA SER A 184 8.60 12.48 16.68
C SER A 184 7.18 12.93 17.01
N VAL A 185 7.02 13.88 17.95
CA VAL A 185 5.71 14.48 18.27
C VAL A 185 5.23 15.35 17.11
N ILE A 186 6.12 16.17 16.54
CA ILE A 186 5.78 17.02 15.38
C ILE A 186 5.39 16.15 14.18
N ALA A 187 6.24 15.18 13.82
CA ALA A 187 6.00 14.29 12.68
C ALA A 187 4.74 13.43 12.87
N GLY A 188 4.57 12.83 14.05
CA GLY A 188 3.39 12.04 14.39
C GLY A 188 2.12 12.87 14.29
N THR A 189 2.11 14.07 14.90
CA THR A 189 0.95 14.98 14.83
C THR A 189 0.63 15.37 13.39
N GLY A 190 1.63 15.74 12.59
CA GLY A 190 1.44 16.08 11.18
C GLY A 190 0.84 14.93 10.36
N ILE A 191 1.31 13.69 10.59
CA ILE A 191 0.75 12.51 9.93
C ILE A 191 -0.70 12.29 10.38
N PHE A 192 -0.99 12.29 11.68
CA PHE A 192 -2.35 12.03 12.19
C PHE A 192 -3.35 13.13 11.80
N LEU A 193 -2.92 14.38 11.63
CA LEU A 193 -3.78 15.46 11.13
C LEU A 193 -4.10 15.30 9.64
N THR A 194 -3.14 14.84 8.83
CA THR A 194 -3.33 14.63 7.39
C THR A 194 -4.00 13.29 7.05
N PHE A 195 -3.92 12.31 7.96
CA PHE A 195 -4.42 10.95 7.76
C PHE A 195 -5.90 10.87 7.36
N PRO A 196 -6.87 11.55 8.04
CA PRO A 196 -8.28 11.47 7.66
C PRO A 196 -8.54 12.02 6.26
N TYR A 197 -7.85 13.09 5.87
CA TYR A 197 -7.96 13.69 4.55
C TYR A 197 -7.46 12.73 3.45
N ILE A 198 -6.33 12.06 3.70
CA ILE A 198 -5.78 11.03 2.81
C ILE A 198 -6.77 9.87 2.64
N VAL A 199 -7.27 9.33 3.76
CA VAL A 199 -8.24 8.22 3.75
C VAL A 199 -9.49 8.60 2.96
N PHE A 200 -10.07 9.78 3.23
CA PHE A 200 -11.25 10.26 2.52
C PHE A 200 -11.02 10.37 1.01
N THR A 201 -9.88 10.93 0.61
CA THR A 201 -9.52 11.10 -0.81
C THR A 201 -9.42 9.75 -1.53
N LEU A 202 -8.76 8.77 -0.89
CA LEU A 202 -8.60 7.42 -1.46
C LEU A 202 -9.94 6.65 -1.51
N PHE A 203 -10.78 6.79 -0.48
CA PHE A 203 -12.11 6.16 -0.45
C PHE A 203 -13.03 6.73 -1.51
N LYS A 204 -13.08 8.06 -1.63
CA LYS A 204 -13.85 8.74 -2.67
C LYS A 204 -13.43 8.27 -4.07
N HIS A 205 -12.13 8.16 -4.31
CA HIS A 205 -11.60 7.64 -5.57
C HIS A 205 -12.09 6.21 -5.85
N MET A 206 -11.96 5.30 -4.88
CA MET A 206 -12.38 3.91 -5.03
C MET A 206 -13.89 3.75 -5.19
N TRP A 207 -14.69 4.57 -4.49
CA TRP A 207 -16.14 4.57 -4.61
C TRP A 207 -16.59 4.95 -6.01
N ASN A 208 -16.00 6.00 -6.58
CA ASN A 208 -16.29 6.44 -7.95
C ASN A 208 -15.94 5.35 -8.97
N GLN A 209 -14.77 4.70 -8.82
CA GLN A 209 -14.39 3.59 -9.69
C GLN A 209 -15.36 2.42 -9.58
N ARG A 210 -15.74 2.03 -8.35
CA ARG A 210 -16.70 0.94 -8.11
C ARG A 210 -18.04 1.21 -8.78
N ALA A 211 -18.59 2.42 -8.63
CA ALA A 211 -19.89 2.78 -9.17
C ALA A 211 -19.96 2.61 -10.70
N VAL A 212 -18.88 2.96 -11.41
CA VAL A 212 -18.78 2.78 -12.87
C VAL A 212 -18.64 1.30 -13.23
N GLN A 213 -17.74 0.59 -12.55
CA GLN A 213 -17.36 -0.76 -12.95
C GLN A 213 -18.44 -1.78 -12.62
N ASN A 214 -19.13 -1.65 -11.48
CA ASN A 214 -20.26 -2.54 -11.15
C ASN A 214 -21.45 -2.34 -12.11
N LYS A 215 -21.69 -1.12 -12.61
CA LYS A 215 -22.68 -0.89 -13.67
C LYS A 215 -22.31 -1.62 -14.96
N ASN A 216 -21.03 -1.61 -15.34
CA ASN A 216 -20.55 -2.32 -16.52
C ASN A 216 -20.63 -3.85 -16.35
N LEU A 217 -20.28 -4.37 -15.17
CA LEU A 217 -20.41 -5.79 -14.85
C LEU A 217 -21.87 -6.26 -14.92
N ALA A 218 -22.81 -5.50 -14.35
CA ALA A 218 -24.22 -5.84 -14.36
C ALA A 218 -24.82 -5.94 -15.78
N LYS A 219 -24.29 -5.16 -16.73
CA LYS A 219 -24.69 -5.24 -18.14
C LYS A 219 -24.19 -6.48 -18.87
N LYS A 220 -23.13 -7.14 -18.37
CA LYS A 220 -22.51 -8.31 -19.00
C LYS A 220 -23.04 -9.65 -18.49
N ILE A 221 -23.70 -9.64 -17.33
CA ILE A 221 -24.29 -10.82 -16.69
C ILE A 221 -25.75 -11.02 -17.12
N ARG A 222 -26.37 -9.98 -17.70
CA ARG A 222 -27.67 -10.05 -18.38
C ARG A 222 -27.48 -10.48 -19.82
#